data_AF-A0A349QRG8-F1
#
_entry.id   AF-A0A349QRG8-F1
#
_cell.length_a   1.000
_cell.length_b   1.000
_cell.length_c   1.000
_cell.angle_alpha   90.00
_cell.angle_beta   90.00
_cell.angle_gamma   90.00
#
_symmetry.space_group_name_H-M   'P 1'
#
loop_
_entity.id
_entity.type
_entity.pdbx_description
1 polymer ?
#
loop_
_entity_poly.entity_id
_entity_poly.type
_entity_poly.pdbx_seq_one_letter_code
_entity_poly.pdbx_strand_id
1 'polypeptide(L)'
;MKHWHEELPFNETDSLTALIFTENSLFFDIETTGFSAARTSLYLIGCAARKEDQLIVDQFFAETPAEESDVLHAFFDYLKNFDTIITFNGIGFDIPYLTNKCQKHKIPEPFSSYKYVDIYKMISGFRFLFALPNLKQKTVEQFLGLEREDMYNGGELIEVYQSYQRNPDKTLVSLLKQHNYEDVIDMPKLLSILSYVKLFDGAFSVTSLCANEYISYDGSPCRELLFSLQNNFPVPKHISCHYEDFHLVADADQTKLCVRLYTGELKYFLPDYKNYWYLPEEDLAIPSSLATSIPKERKKKATAGTCYEKKNAIFIPQYQEIQKPAFRHMFKDKKSYFELSENFIGSKEMQKEYCMHVLNFICRKKL
;
A
#
# COMPACT_ATOMS: atom_id res chain seq x y z
N MET A 1 -4.21 37.93 13.18
CA MET A 1 -3.77 36.88 12.25
C MET A 1 -3.83 37.42 10.83
N LYS A 2 -3.02 36.88 9.91
CA LYS A 2 -3.13 37.08 8.46
C LYS A 2 -3.84 35.89 7.82
N HIS A 3 -4.58 36.17 6.74
CA HIS A 3 -5.18 35.16 5.87
C HIS A 3 -4.71 35.43 4.45
N TRP A 4 -4.10 34.44 3.82
CA TRP A 4 -3.78 34.46 2.40
C TRP A 4 -4.72 33.52 1.66
N HIS A 5 -5.22 33.97 0.52
CA HIS A 5 -6.17 33.25 -0.32
C HIS A 5 -5.70 33.32 -1.76
N GLU A 6 -5.74 32.19 -2.44
CA GLU A 6 -5.35 32.06 -3.83
C GLU A 6 -6.24 31.04 -4.54
N GLU A 7 -6.63 31.34 -5.77
CA GLU A 7 -7.38 30.42 -6.62
C GLU A 7 -6.55 30.12 -7.87
N LEU A 8 -6.41 28.83 -8.17
CA LEU A 8 -5.59 28.35 -9.27
C LEU A 8 -6.40 27.41 -10.15
N PRO A 9 -6.18 27.40 -11.47
CA PRO A 9 -6.75 26.36 -12.33
C PRO A 9 -6.31 24.98 -11.84
N PHE A 10 -7.27 24.08 -11.66
CA PHE A 10 -7.04 22.70 -11.26
C PHE A 10 -7.51 21.76 -12.35
N ASN A 11 -6.59 21.45 -13.27
CA ASN A 11 -6.84 20.45 -14.30
C ASN A 11 -6.51 19.09 -13.71
N GLU A 12 -7.53 18.34 -13.29
CA GLU A 12 -7.35 16.95 -12.87
C GLU A 12 -6.83 16.10 -14.02
N THR A 13 -5.73 15.40 -13.79
CA THR A 13 -5.07 14.60 -14.83
C THR A 13 -5.25 13.10 -14.65
N ASP A 14 -5.59 12.61 -13.44
CA ASP A 14 -5.75 11.18 -13.18
C ASP A 14 -7.04 10.83 -12.43
N SER A 15 -7.56 9.63 -12.73
CA SER A 15 -8.86 9.14 -12.25
C SER A 15 -8.89 8.82 -10.75
N LEU A 16 -7.73 8.58 -10.11
CA LEU A 16 -7.68 8.29 -8.68
C LEU A 16 -7.78 9.57 -7.86
N THR A 17 -7.08 10.62 -8.30
CA THR A 17 -7.19 11.95 -7.70
C THR A 17 -8.64 12.43 -7.74
N ALA A 18 -9.32 12.36 -8.88
CA ALA A 18 -10.73 12.74 -9.01
C ALA A 18 -11.68 11.95 -8.10
N LEU A 19 -11.36 10.68 -7.84
CA LEU A 19 -12.16 9.82 -6.96
C LEU A 19 -12.00 10.17 -5.47
N ILE A 20 -10.81 10.65 -5.08
CA ILE A 20 -10.46 10.92 -3.68
C ILE A 20 -10.66 12.40 -3.32
N PHE A 21 -10.29 13.31 -4.21
CA PHE A 21 -10.30 14.76 -4.01
C PHE A 21 -11.58 15.38 -4.58
N THR A 22 -12.65 15.25 -3.81
CA THR A 22 -13.95 15.84 -4.13
C THR A 22 -14.06 17.27 -3.58
N GLU A 23 -15.11 18.01 -3.95
CA GLU A 23 -15.39 19.33 -3.36
C GLU A 23 -15.68 19.29 -1.85
N ASN A 24 -15.99 18.11 -1.29
CA ASN A 24 -16.19 17.91 0.14
C ASN A 24 -14.89 17.49 0.87
N SER A 25 -13.75 17.54 0.18
CA SER A 25 -12.45 17.12 0.68
C SER A 25 -11.53 18.32 0.90
N LEU A 26 -10.78 18.30 1.99
CA LEU A 26 -9.80 19.34 2.33
C LEU A 26 -8.44 18.70 2.59
N PHE A 27 -7.42 19.17 1.87
CA PHE A 27 -6.04 18.98 2.27
C PHE A 27 -5.63 20.03 3.29
N PHE A 28 -4.85 19.67 4.29
CA PHE A 28 -4.19 20.67 5.12
C PHE A 28 -2.84 20.17 5.65
N ASP A 29 -2.00 21.14 6.01
CA ASP A 29 -0.70 20.96 6.64
C ASP A 29 -0.46 22.08 7.66
N ILE A 30 0.27 21.80 8.74
CA ILE A 30 0.54 22.78 9.80
C ILE A 30 2.02 23.09 9.95
N GLU A 31 2.30 24.34 10.28
CA GLU A 31 3.63 24.75 10.73
C GLU A 31 3.67 25.12 12.19
N THR A 32 4.73 24.66 12.85
CA THR A 32 4.89 24.78 14.30
C THR A 32 6.30 25.18 14.67
N THR A 33 6.48 25.80 15.84
CA THR A 33 7.81 26.12 16.37
C THR A 33 8.50 24.91 17.04
N GLY A 34 8.06 23.69 16.72
CA GLY A 34 8.62 22.42 17.14
C GLY A 34 7.56 21.34 17.41
N PHE A 35 8.00 20.11 17.68
CA PHE A 35 7.09 18.95 17.72
C PHE A 35 6.19 18.84 18.98
N SER A 36 6.49 19.55 20.06
CA SER A 36 5.78 19.40 21.33
C SER A 36 4.72 20.49 21.50
N ALA A 37 3.46 20.18 21.18
CA ALA A 37 2.34 21.12 21.24
C ALA A 37 2.20 21.86 22.59
N ALA A 38 2.56 21.20 23.69
CA ALA A 38 2.53 21.77 25.03
C ALA A 38 3.53 22.93 25.24
N ARG A 39 4.61 22.99 24.46
CA ARG A 39 5.74 23.93 24.66
C ARG A 39 6.01 24.85 23.47
N THR A 40 5.47 24.51 22.32
CA THR A 40 5.70 25.20 21.04
C THR A 40 4.45 25.95 20.63
N SER A 41 4.45 26.62 19.48
CA SER A 41 3.33 27.40 18.96
C SER A 41 2.99 26.93 17.55
N LEU A 42 1.70 26.77 17.26
CA LEU A 42 1.18 26.74 15.89
C LEU A 42 1.31 28.15 15.31
N TYR A 43 1.86 28.28 14.10
CA TYR A 43 1.96 29.59 13.46
C TYR A 43 1.35 29.65 12.07
N LEU A 44 1.10 28.52 11.42
CA LEU A 44 0.45 28.47 10.12
C LEU A 44 -0.39 27.19 10.00
N ILE A 45 -1.58 27.32 9.42
CA ILE A 45 -2.31 26.20 8.83
C ILE A 45 -2.54 26.55 7.36
N GLY A 46 -2.00 25.73 6.47
CA GLY A 46 -2.28 25.78 5.05
C GLY A 46 -3.37 24.80 4.69
N CYS A 47 -4.21 25.15 3.73
CA CYS A 47 -5.35 24.38 3.27
C CYS A 47 -5.40 24.40 1.75
N ALA A 48 -5.76 23.28 1.13
CA ALA A 48 -6.09 23.20 -0.28
C ALA A 48 -7.41 22.45 -0.49
N ALA A 49 -8.38 23.12 -1.10
CA ALA A 49 -9.73 22.60 -1.37
C ALA A 49 -10.03 22.68 -2.87
N ARG A 50 -10.94 21.83 -3.34
CA ARG A 50 -11.42 21.89 -4.72
C ARG A 50 -12.75 22.64 -4.77
N LYS A 51 -12.91 23.48 -5.79
CA LYS A 51 -14.18 24.06 -6.18
C LYS A 51 -14.26 24.06 -7.70
N GLU A 52 -15.14 23.23 -8.26
CA GLU A 52 -15.24 22.98 -9.69
C GLU A 52 -13.85 22.62 -10.28
N ASP A 53 -13.36 23.43 -11.22
CA ASP A 53 -12.05 23.29 -11.88
C ASP A 53 -10.98 24.21 -11.26
N GLN A 54 -11.17 24.61 -9.99
CA GLN A 54 -10.24 25.45 -9.25
C GLN A 54 -9.71 24.75 -8.00
N LEU A 55 -8.43 24.96 -7.73
CA LEU A 55 -7.79 24.66 -6.45
C LEU A 55 -7.76 25.96 -5.66
N ILE A 56 -8.42 25.93 -4.51
CA ILE A 56 -8.51 27.04 -3.57
C ILE A 56 -7.48 26.80 -2.46
N VAL A 57 -6.52 27.70 -2.33
CA VAL A 57 -5.48 27.64 -1.31
C VAL A 57 -5.71 28.73 -0.28
N ASP A 58 -5.93 28.32 0.96
CA ASP A 58 -6.14 29.22 2.11
C ASP A 58 -5.06 28.97 3.15
N GLN A 59 -4.42 30.03 3.64
CA GLN A 59 -3.37 29.95 4.66
C GLN A 59 -3.67 30.90 5.81
N PHE A 60 -3.81 30.35 7.02
CA PHE A 60 -4.09 31.09 8.25
C PHE A 60 -2.81 31.24 9.07
N PHE A 61 -2.24 32.44 9.06
CA PHE A 61 -0.93 32.74 9.66
C PHE A 61 -1.07 33.56 10.95
N ALA A 62 -0.52 33.06 12.04
CA ALA A 62 -0.35 33.82 13.27
C ALA A 62 0.95 34.63 13.20
N GLU A 63 0.86 35.95 13.25
CA GLU A 63 2.01 36.84 13.28
C GLU A 63 2.70 36.82 14.64
N THR A 64 1.94 36.50 15.69
CA THR A 64 2.44 36.34 17.06
C THR A 64 1.80 35.10 17.71
N PRO A 65 2.42 34.52 18.76
CA PRO A 65 1.86 33.33 19.42
C PRO A 65 0.51 33.58 20.09
N ALA A 66 0.13 34.84 20.32
CA ALA A 66 -1.16 35.20 20.89
C ALA A 66 -2.33 34.93 19.92
N GLU A 67 -2.05 34.93 18.61
CA GLU A 67 -3.05 34.71 17.55
C GLU A 67 -3.27 33.22 17.25
N GLU A 68 -2.61 32.31 17.98
CA GLU A 68 -2.76 30.85 17.84
C GLU A 68 -4.23 30.41 17.95
N SER A 69 -5.01 31.05 18.84
CA SER A 69 -6.45 30.75 18.99
C SER A 69 -7.27 31.24 17.79
N ASP A 70 -6.90 32.37 17.19
CA ASP A 70 -7.61 32.94 16.04
C ASP A 70 -7.43 32.05 14.81
N VAL A 71 -6.20 31.57 14.59
CA VAL A 71 -5.87 30.61 13.52
C VAL A 71 -6.69 29.33 13.65
N LEU A 72 -6.81 28.78 14.86
CA LEU A 72 -7.62 27.57 15.11
C LEU A 72 -9.10 27.81 14.81
N HIS A 73 -9.67 28.92 15.26
CA HIS A 73 -11.06 29.25 14.97
C HIS A 73 -11.32 29.42 13.47
N ALA A 74 -10.46 30.14 12.77
CA ALA A 74 -10.56 30.33 11.32
C ALA A 74 -10.50 29.00 10.57
N PHE A 75 -9.53 28.14 10.93
CA PHE A 75 -9.41 26.81 10.35
C PHE A 75 -10.65 25.95 10.62
N PHE A 76 -11.17 25.90 11.85
CA PHE A 76 -12.36 25.09 12.15
C PHE A 76 -13.63 25.62 11.53
N ASP A 77 -13.78 26.94 11.37
CA ASP A 77 -14.88 27.53 10.63
C ASP A 77 -14.82 27.16 9.14
N TYR A 78 -13.62 27.15 8.56
CA TYR A 78 -13.41 26.70 7.19
C TYR A 78 -13.65 25.19 7.01
N LEU A 79 -13.16 24.39 7.96
CA LEU A 79 -13.25 22.93 7.95
C LEU A 79 -14.70 22.42 7.91
N LYS A 80 -15.67 23.17 8.46
CA LYS A 80 -17.11 22.83 8.45
C LYS A 80 -17.71 22.61 7.06
N ASN A 81 -17.07 23.12 6.01
CA ASN A 81 -17.54 22.97 4.64
C ASN A 81 -17.22 21.58 4.04
N PHE A 82 -16.47 20.74 4.76
CA PHE A 82 -15.92 19.49 4.27
C PHE A 82 -16.37 18.31 5.14
N ASP A 83 -16.31 17.09 4.60
CA ASP A 83 -16.56 15.85 5.36
C ASP A 83 -15.33 14.93 5.41
N THR A 84 -14.32 15.23 4.59
CA THR A 84 -13.13 14.41 4.39
C THR A 84 -11.86 15.25 4.53
N ILE A 85 -10.96 14.80 5.39
CA ILE A 85 -9.64 15.38 5.61
C ILE A 85 -8.60 14.52 4.90
N ILE A 86 -7.76 15.16 4.09
CA ILE A 86 -6.62 14.53 3.43
C ILE A 86 -5.33 15.16 3.96
N THR A 87 -4.36 14.33 4.35
CA THR A 87 -3.10 14.83 4.94
C THR A 87 -1.93 13.93 4.57
N PHE A 88 -0.72 14.43 4.79
CA PHE A 88 0.49 13.61 4.80
C PHE A 88 0.97 13.38 6.23
N ASN A 89 0.67 12.22 6.82
CA ASN A 89 0.97 11.89 8.22
C ASN A 89 0.23 12.77 9.26
N GLY A 90 -0.88 13.41 8.88
CA GLY A 90 -1.68 14.25 9.76
C GLY A 90 -2.29 13.51 10.95
N ILE A 91 -2.68 12.25 10.77
CA ILE A 91 -3.14 11.41 11.89
C ILE A 91 -2.01 11.17 12.89
N GLY A 92 -0.77 11.09 12.38
CA GLY A 92 0.42 10.85 13.20
C GLY A 92 0.94 12.07 13.94
N PHE A 93 0.69 13.28 13.44
CA PHE A 93 1.29 14.50 13.97
C PHE A 93 0.29 15.66 14.11
N ASP A 94 -0.24 16.16 13.00
CA ASP A 94 -1.02 17.38 12.91
C ASP A 94 -2.27 17.34 13.80
N ILE A 95 -3.06 16.27 13.68
CA ILE A 95 -4.30 16.08 14.43
C ILE A 95 -4.02 16.02 15.95
N PRO A 96 -3.10 15.15 16.45
CA PRO A 96 -2.69 15.19 17.86
C PRO A 96 -2.19 16.57 18.32
N TYR A 97 -1.43 17.27 17.48
CA TYR A 97 -0.88 18.58 17.80
C TYR A 97 -2.01 19.62 17.97
N LEU A 98 -2.90 19.73 16.98
CA LEU A 98 -4.05 20.64 17.03
C LEU A 98 -5.00 20.30 18.17
N THR A 99 -5.30 19.03 18.43
CA THR A 99 -6.11 18.60 19.58
C THR A 99 -5.54 19.10 20.90
N ASN A 100 -4.22 19.05 21.09
CA ASN A 100 -3.58 19.59 22.30
C ASN A 100 -3.72 21.11 22.38
N LYS A 101 -3.62 21.83 21.26
CA LYS A 101 -3.85 23.28 21.21
C LYS A 101 -5.28 23.65 21.53
N CYS A 102 -6.24 22.90 21.01
CA CYS A 102 -7.66 23.03 21.35
C CYS A 102 -7.89 22.87 22.86
N GLN A 103 -7.29 21.87 23.49
CA GLN A 103 -7.37 21.68 24.94
C GLN A 103 -6.79 22.86 25.71
N LYS A 104 -5.60 23.36 25.31
CA LYS A 104 -4.95 24.52 25.92
C LYS A 104 -5.81 25.78 25.85
N HIS A 105 -6.42 26.03 24.69
CA HIS A 105 -7.27 27.21 24.43
C HIS A 105 -8.75 27.00 24.77
N LYS A 106 -9.13 25.82 25.26
CA LYS A 106 -10.51 25.42 25.57
C LYS A 106 -11.47 25.53 24.37
N ILE A 107 -10.95 25.21 23.18
CA ILE A 107 -11.71 25.15 21.93
C ILE A 107 -12.20 23.70 21.74
N PRO A 108 -13.50 23.47 21.44
CA PRO A 108 -13.98 22.15 21.04
C PRO A 108 -13.36 21.73 19.70
N GLU A 109 -12.68 20.59 19.65
CA GLU A 109 -12.11 20.06 18.40
C GLU A 109 -13.15 19.19 17.65
N PRO A 110 -13.21 19.26 16.30
CA PRO A 110 -14.22 18.54 15.52
C PRO A 110 -13.68 17.27 14.84
N PHE A 111 -12.42 16.87 15.05
CA PHE A 111 -11.70 15.91 14.20
C PHE A 111 -12.33 14.53 14.13
N SER A 112 -13.03 14.09 15.19
CA SER A 112 -13.70 12.78 15.21
C SER A 112 -14.87 12.63 14.23
N SER A 113 -15.42 13.73 13.69
CA SER A 113 -16.56 13.68 12.76
C SER A 113 -16.17 13.49 11.29
N TYR A 114 -14.88 13.52 10.95
CA TYR A 114 -14.40 13.51 9.56
C TYR A 114 -13.93 12.13 9.12
N LYS A 115 -14.03 11.86 7.82
CA LYS A 115 -13.30 10.77 7.17
C LYS A 115 -11.85 11.20 6.94
N TYR A 116 -10.94 10.24 6.94
CA TYR A 116 -9.51 10.53 6.76
C TYR A 116 -8.91 9.75 5.60
N VAL A 117 -8.09 10.47 4.83
CA VAL A 117 -7.12 9.90 3.89
C VAL A 117 -5.74 10.41 4.32
N ASP A 118 -5.00 9.59 5.06
CA ASP A 118 -3.62 9.90 5.43
C ASP A 118 -2.67 9.16 4.49
N ILE A 119 -2.09 9.89 3.54
CA ILE A 119 -1.27 9.36 2.45
C ILE A 119 -0.11 8.53 3.01
N TYR A 120 0.61 9.07 4.01
CA TYR A 120 1.74 8.40 4.64
C TYR A 120 1.32 7.09 5.29
N LYS A 121 0.21 7.07 6.05
CA LYS A 121 -0.24 5.85 6.73
C LYS A 121 -0.62 4.77 5.71
N MET A 122 -1.33 5.15 4.64
CA MET A 122 -1.75 4.23 3.58
C MET A 122 -0.56 3.59 2.86
N ILE A 123 0.50 4.35 2.55
CA ILE A 123 1.68 3.81 1.85
C ILE A 123 2.74 3.20 2.77
N SER A 124 2.69 3.45 4.08
CA SER A 124 3.74 3.01 5.02
C SER A 124 3.94 1.49 5.03
N GLY A 125 2.86 0.72 4.84
CA GLY A 125 2.90 -0.74 4.71
C GLY A 125 3.57 -1.23 3.42
N PHE A 126 3.64 -0.37 2.39
CA PHE A 126 4.15 -0.65 1.05
C PHE A 126 5.55 -0.11 0.81
N ARG A 127 6.24 0.37 1.86
CA ARG A 127 7.60 0.93 1.77
C ARG A 127 8.57 0.06 0.96
N PHE A 128 8.42 -1.25 1.05
CA PHE A 128 9.26 -2.23 0.36
C PHE A 128 9.23 -2.09 -1.17
N LEU A 129 8.13 -1.56 -1.75
CA LEU A 129 7.97 -1.40 -3.19
C LEU A 129 8.79 -0.25 -3.80
N PHE A 130 9.10 0.79 -3.02
CA PHE A 130 9.57 2.06 -3.58
C PHE A 130 11.09 2.22 -3.58
N ALA A 131 11.82 1.35 -2.87
CA ALA A 131 13.27 1.46 -2.67
C ALA A 131 13.73 2.85 -2.17
N LEU A 132 12.89 3.55 -1.40
CA LEU A 132 13.16 4.91 -0.93
C LEU A 132 13.93 4.93 0.42
N PRO A 133 14.81 5.93 0.64
CA PRO A 133 15.54 6.07 1.90
C PRO A 133 14.61 6.37 3.08
N ASN A 134 13.49 7.03 2.83
CA ASN A 134 12.42 7.30 3.79
C ASN A 134 11.11 7.60 3.04
N LEU A 135 10.01 7.73 3.78
CA LEU A 135 8.70 8.11 3.25
C LEU A 135 8.29 9.51 3.72
N LYS A 136 9.25 10.45 3.81
CA LYS A 136 8.92 11.87 4.00
C LYS A 136 8.24 12.39 2.74
N GLN A 137 7.40 13.41 2.89
CA GLN A 137 6.66 14.01 1.77
C GLN A 137 7.59 14.37 0.60
N LYS A 138 8.64 15.17 0.86
CA LYS A 138 9.66 15.54 -0.15
C LYS A 138 10.26 14.33 -0.90
N THR A 139 10.50 13.21 -0.22
CA THR A 139 11.05 12.00 -0.86
C THR A 139 10.02 11.34 -1.77
N VAL A 140 8.74 11.34 -1.37
CA VAL A 140 7.63 10.82 -2.16
C VAL A 140 7.35 11.70 -3.39
N GLU A 141 7.40 13.02 -3.23
CA GLU A 141 7.29 13.99 -4.32
C GLU A 141 8.38 13.78 -5.38
N GLN A 142 9.63 13.66 -4.95
CA GLN A 142 10.76 13.36 -5.85
C GLN A 142 10.57 12.02 -6.56
N PHE A 143 10.07 10.99 -5.87
CA PHE A 143 9.73 9.71 -6.48
C PHE A 143 8.68 9.86 -7.59
N LEU A 144 7.71 10.76 -7.42
CA LEU A 144 6.70 11.07 -8.43
C LEU A 144 7.22 12.02 -9.53
N GLY A 145 8.41 12.61 -9.35
CA GLY A 145 9.02 13.55 -10.29
C GLY A 145 8.53 14.99 -10.12
N LEU A 146 8.06 15.34 -8.92
CA LEU A 146 7.72 16.72 -8.58
C LEU A 146 9.00 17.47 -8.17
N GLU A 147 9.13 18.70 -8.67
CA GLU A 147 10.22 19.63 -8.33
C GLU A 147 9.69 20.70 -7.39
N ARG A 148 10.46 21.03 -6.33
CA ARG A 148 10.15 22.12 -5.39
C ARG A 148 11.06 23.31 -5.64
N GLU A 149 10.55 24.51 -5.43
CA GLU A 149 11.37 25.71 -5.33
C GLU A 149 11.88 25.93 -3.89
N ASP A 150 11.13 25.45 -2.89
CA ASP A 150 11.49 25.58 -1.48
C ASP A 150 12.76 24.79 -1.08
N MET A 151 13.75 25.55 -0.64
CA MET A 151 15.06 25.06 -0.20
C MET A 151 15.11 24.73 1.29
N TYR A 152 14.12 25.15 2.09
CA TYR A 152 14.14 25.01 3.54
C TYR A 152 13.51 23.70 4.00
N ASN A 153 13.90 23.23 5.17
CA ASN A 153 13.12 22.22 5.90
C ASN A 153 12.37 22.86 7.06
N GLY A 154 11.27 22.25 7.52
CA GLY A 154 10.44 22.79 8.60
C GLY A 154 11.20 23.13 9.89
N GLY A 155 12.34 22.45 10.16
CA GLY A 155 13.21 22.79 11.29
C GLY A 155 13.90 24.16 11.15
N GLU A 156 14.31 24.53 9.95
CA GLU A 156 14.95 25.82 9.64
C GLU A 156 13.93 26.96 9.69
N LEU A 157 12.67 26.71 9.31
CA LEU A 157 11.60 27.72 9.36
C LEU A 157 11.25 28.17 10.78
N ILE A 158 11.56 27.35 11.79
CA ILE A 158 11.42 27.75 13.20
C ILE A 158 12.26 29.00 13.48
N GLU A 159 13.52 29.05 13.02
CA GLU A 159 14.40 30.20 13.22
C GLU A 159 13.96 31.41 12.38
N VAL A 160 13.42 31.16 11.17
CA VAL A 160 12.83 32.19 10.30
C VAL A 160 11.64 32.85 10.99
N TYR A 161 10.71 32.07 11.56
CA TYR A 161 9.56 32.61 12.28
C TYR A 161 9.96 33.35 13.56
N GLN A 162 10.92 32.84 14.34
CA GLN A 162 11.43 33.58 15.49
C GLN A 162 12.09 34.91 15.10
N SER A 163 12.79 34.95 13.96
CA SER A 163 13.38 36.18 13.43
C SER A 163 12.31 37.17 12.98
N TYR A 164 11.26 36.68 12.29
CA TYR A 164 10.09 37.46 11.90
C TYR A 164 9.41 38.11 13.11
N GLN A 165 9.22 37.37 14.20
CA GLN A 165 8.60 37.89 15.42
C GLN A 165 9.40 39.04 16.07
N ARG A 166 10.73 39.00 15.98
CA ARG A 166 11.60 40.04 16.54
C ARG A 166 11.67 41.27 15.64
N ASN A 167 11.75 41.05 14.33
CA ASN A 167 11.85 42.11 13.33
C ASN A 167 11.08 41.68 12.06
N PRO A 168 9.79 42.04 11.95
CA PRO A 168 8.96 41.65 10.81
C PRO A 168 9.55 42.15 9.50
N ASP A 169 9.86 41.22 8.60
CA ASP A 169 10.43 41.49 7.28
C ASP A 169 9.62 40.78 6.19
N LYS A 170 9.48 41.43 5.03
CA LYS A 170 8.71 40.90 3.89
C LYS A 170 9.31 39.62 3.32
N THR A 171 10.63 39.48 3.36
CA THR A 171 11.33 38.28 2.88
C THR A 171 11.04 37.11 3.80
N LEU A 172 11.13 37.31 5.12
CA LEU A 172 10.89 36.24 6.11
C LEU A 172 9.45 35.70 6.02
N VAL A 173 8.45 36.58 5.95
CA VAL A 173 7.05 36.12 5.81
C VAL A 173 6.80 35.45 4.45
N SER A 174 7.48 35.89 3.39
CA SER A 174 7.39 35.24 2.08
C SER A 174 7.95 33.82 2.12
N LEU A 175 9.06 33.58 2.82
CA LEU A 175 9.64 32.25 3.00
C LEU A 175 8.71 31.32 3.79
N LEU A 176 8.14 31.81 4.90
CA LEU A 176 7.18 31.05 5.70
C LEU A 176 5.91 30.72 4.92
N LYS A 177 5.40 31.68 4.14
CA LYS A 177 4.24 31.46 3.26
C LYS A 177 4.55 30.39 2.20
N GLN A 178 5.69 30.52 1.52
CA GLN A 178 6.03 29.70 0.36
C GLN A 178 6.15 28.21 0.70
N HIS A 179 6.82 27.86 1.80
CA HIS A 179 7.02 26.45 2.19
C HIS A 179 5.70 25.71 2.34
N ASN A 180 4.84 26.20 3.24
CA ASN A 180 3.55 25.59 3.51
C ASN A 180 2.61 25.68 2.30
N TYR A 181 2.72 26.73 1.48
CA TYR A 181 1.97 26.83 0.22
C TYR A 181 2.34 25.69 -0.74
N GLU A 182 3.64 25.40 -0.92
CA GLU A 182 4.11 24.26 -1.73
C GLU A 182 3.66 22.92 -1.13
N ASP A 183 3.73 22.77 0.20
CA ASP A 183 3.28 21.54 0.87
C ASP A 183 1.81 21.20 0.58
N VAL A 184 0.92 22.21 0.55
CA VAL A 184 -0.51 21.99 0.33
C VAL A 184 -0.91 21.96 -1.15
N ILE A 185 -0.26 22.74 -2.02
CA ILE A 185 -0.58 22.74 -3.46
C ILE A 185 -0.12 21.46 -4.17
N ASP A 186 0.97 20.84 -3.69
CA ASP A 186 1.51 19.61 -4.28
C ASP A 186 0.87 18.35 -3.67
N MET A 187 0.27 18.44 -2.48
CA MET A 187 -0.36 17.28 -1.83
C MET A 187 -1.41 16.56 -2.68
N PRO A 188 -2.28 17.25 -3.47
CA PRO A 188 -3.17 16.58 -4.42
C PRO A 188 -2.43 15.69 -5.42
N LYS A 189 -1.26 16.11 -5.92
CA LYS A 189 -0.46 15.36 -6.89
C LYS A 189 0.07 14.05 -6.30
N LEU A 190 0.22 14.00 -4.97
CA LEU A 190 0.66 12.82 -4.25
C LEU A 190 -0.37 11.69 -4.26
N LEU A 191 -1.65 11.96 -4.48
CA LEU A 191 -2.70 10.93 -4.46
C LEU A 191 -2.45 9.80 -5.47
N SER A 192 -1.74 10.08 -6.56
CA SER A 192 -1.32 9.08 -7.55
C SER A 192 -0.49 7.93 -6.94
N ILE A 193 0.23 8.13 -5.83
CA ILE A 193 0.94 7.04 -5.14
C ILE A 193 -0.01 6.01 -4.50
N LEU A 194 -1.27 6.38 -4.26
CA LEU A 194 -2.26 5.45 -3.72
C LEU A 194 -2.72 4.43 -4.76
N SER A 195 -2.35 4.58 -6.04
CA SER A 195 -2.57 3.58 -7.09
C SER A 195 -1.95 2.23 -6.74
N TYR A 196 -0.78 2.22 -6.11
CA TYR A 196 -0.16 0.98 -5.62
C TYR A 196 -1.02 0.32 -4.54
N VAL A 197 -1.58 1.10 -3.61
CA VAL A 197 -2.49 0.58 -2.58
C VAL A 197 -3.72 -0.04 -3.27
N LYS A 198 -4.32 0.67 -4.23
CA LYS A 198 -5.49 0.18 -4.98
C LYS A 198 -5.19 -1.09 -5.79
N LEU A 199 -4.01 -1.20 -6.40
CA LEU A 199 -3.57 -2.42 -7.09
C LEU A 199 -3.58 -3.61 -6.13
N PHE A 200 -2.99 -3.44 -4.94
CA PHE A 200 -2.93 -4.49 -3.92
C PHE A 200 -4.27 -4.75 -3.22
N ASP A 201 -5.21 -3.79 -3.26
CA ASP A 201 -6.61 -3.98 -2.86
C ASP A 201 -7.46 -4.71 -3.93
N GLY A 202 -6.89 -5.00 -5.10
CA GLY A 202 -7.58 -5.73 -6.17
C GLY A 202 -8.24 -4.88 -7.24
N ALA A 203 -7.88 -3.59 -7.34
CA ALA A 203 -8.34 -2.66 -8.39
C ALA A 203 -7.64 -2.94 -9.74
N PHE A 204 -7.81 -4.15 -10.25
CA PHE A 204 -7.35 -4.59 -11.56
C PHE A 204 -8.28 -5.66 -12.14
N SER A 205 -8.12 -5.94 -13.43
CA SER A 205 -8.76 -7.06 -14.12
C SER A 205 -7.73 -7.91 -14.85
N VAL A 206 -7.93 -9.23 -14.88
CA VAL A 206 -7.06 -10.15 -15.62
C VAL A 206 -7.42 -10.07 -17.10
N THR A 207 -6.48 -9.61 -17.93
CA THR A 207 -6.68 -9.45 -19.37
C THR A 207 -6.32 -10.72 -20.13
N SER A 208 -5.16 -11.30 -19.84
CA SER A 208 -4.68 -12.52 -20.48
C SER A 208 -3.85 -13.41 -19.56
N LEU A 209 -3.77 -14.69 -19.94
CA LEU A 209 -2.95 -15.71 -19.32
C LEU A 209 -2.15 -16.42 -20.42
N CYS A 210 -0.82 -16.42 -20.32
CA CYS A 210 0.05 -17.07 -21.30
C CYS A 210 1.00 -18.04 -20.60
N ALA A 211 1.25 -19.19 -21.21
CA ALA A 211 2.29 -20.12 -20.76
C ALA A 211 3.52 -19.96 -21.65
N ASN A 212 4.69 -19.86 -21.03
CA ASN A 212 5.98 -19.80 -21.70
C ASN A 212 6.82 -21.02 -21.30
N GLU A 213 7.49 -21.61 -22.28
CA GLU A 213 8.46 -22.69 -22.05
C GLU A 213 9.82 -22.25 -22.57
N TYR A 214 10.86 -22.41 -21.74
CA TYR A 214 12.24 -22.09 -22.11
C TYR A 214 13.21 -23.03 -21.40
N ILE A 215 14.47 -23.03 -21.82
CA ILE A 215 15.53 -23.81 -21.20
C ILE A 215 16.35 -22.85 -20.34
N SER A 216 16.46 -23.12 -19.04
CA SER A 216 17.32 -22.31 -18.15
C SER A 216 18.79 -22.57 -18.43
N TYR A 217 19.66 -21.70 -17.89
CA TYR A 217 21.10 -21.76 -18.12
C TYR A 217 21.75 -23.10 -17.74
N ASP A 218 21.17 -23.81 -16.77
CA ASP A 218 21.58 -25.15 -16.32
C ASP A 218 21.07 -26.29 -17.23
N GLY A 219 20.36 -25.98 -18.32
CA GLY A 219 19.78 -26.95 -19.25
C GLY A 219 18.42 -27.52 -18.81
N SER A 220 17.87 -27.07 -17.68
CA SER A 220 16.57 -27.54 -17.19
C SER A 220 15.41 -26.93 -17.98
N PRO A 221 14.37 -27.70 -18.34
CA PRO A 221 13.16 -27.14 -18.91
C PRO A 221 12.39 -26.36 -17.83
N CYS A 222 12.10 -25.09 -18.14
CA CYS A 222 11.33 -24.20 -17.28
C CYS A 222 10.00 -23.85 -17.95
N ARG A 223 8.95 -23.82 -17.13
CA ARG A 223 7.62 -23.40 -17.53
C ARG A 223 7.18 -22.26 -16.63
N GLU A 224 6.64 -21.22 -17.25
CA GLU A 224 6.15 -20.04 -16.55
C GLU A 224 4.75 -19.69 -17.03
N LEU A 225 3.96 -19.15 -16.12
CA LEU A 225 2.63 -18.63 -16.37
C LEU A 225 2.66 -17.12 -16.19
N LEU A 226 2.37 -16.39 -17.27
CA LEU A 226 2.33 -14.94 -17.31
C LEU A 226 0.88 -14.46 -17.24
N PHE A 227 0.54 -13.84 -16.13
CA PHE A 227 -0.70 -13.08 -15.96
C PHE A 227 -0.47 -11.66 -16.43
N SER A 228 -1.30 -11.18 -17.35
CA SER A 228 -1.37 -9.76 -17.70
C SER A 228 -2.63 -9.17 -17.07
N LEU A 229 -2.45 -8.05 -16.39
CA LEU A 229 -3.48 -7.37 -15.61
C LEU A 229 -3.63 -5.94 -16.11
N GLN A 230 -4.87 -5.51 -16.32
CA GLN A 230 -5.19 -4.10 -16.52
C GLN A 230 -5.44 -3.47 -15.15
N ASN A 231 -4.63 -2.49 -14.79
CA ASN A 231 -4.80 -1.68 -13.59
C ASN A 231 -5.97 -0.70 -13.80
N ASN A 232 -6.84 -0.58 -12.80
CA ASN A 232 -7.94 0.40 -12.85
C ASN A 232 -7.41 1.83 -12.69
N PHE A 233 -6.29 1.98 -11.97
CA PHE A 233 -5.59 3.23 -11.74
C PHE A 233 -4.13 3.05 -12.15
N PRO A 234 -3.60 3.87 -13.08
CA PRO A 234 -2.22 3.76 -13.50
C PRO A 234 -1.24 3.97 -12.34
N VAL A 235 -0.21 3.15 -12.25
CA VAL A 235 0.88 3.38 -11.29
C VAL A 235 1.85 4.45 -11.82
N PRO A 236 2.30 5.41 -10.98
CA PRO A 236 3.06 6.56 -11.45
C PRO A 236 4.51 6.25 -11.85
N LYS A 237 5.07 5.13 -11.36
CA LYS A 237 6.43 4.67 -11.68
C LYS A 237 6.44 3.15 -11.84
N HIS A 238 7.37 2.68 -12.65
CA HIS A 238 7.66 1.25 -12.77
C HIS A 238 8.19 0.71 -11.45
N ILE A 239 7.57 -0.37 -10.95
CA ILE A 239 8.06 -1.16 -9.82
C ILE A 239 8.19 -2.63 -10.19
N SER A 240 9.13 -3.32 -9.57
CA SER A 240 9.32 -4.76 -9.76
C SER A 240 9.65 -5.45 -8.44
N CYS A 241 9.11 -6.65 -8.24
CA CYS A 241 9.36 -7.49 -7.09
C CYS A 241 9.61 -8.93 -7.56
N HIS A 242 10.72 -9.54 -7.13
CA HIS A 242 11.05 -10.93 -7.44
C HIS A 242 11.16 -11.75 -6.16
N TYR A 243 10.56 -12.93 -6.14
CA TYR A 243 10.68 -13.86 -5.03
C TYR A 243 10.47 -15.30 -5.50
N GLU A 244 11.51 -16.12 -5.34
CA GLU A 244 11.52 -17.56 -5.65
C GLU A 244 10.84 -17.88 -7.00
N ASP A 245 9.55 -18.23 -6.95
CA ASP A 245 8.76 -18.67 -8.09
C ASP A 245 7.99 -17.57 -8.80
N PHE A 246 8.08 -16.31 -8.40
CA PHE A 246 7.35 -15.26 -9.10
C PHE A 246 8.12 -13.96 -9.28
N HIS A 247 7.70 -13.22 -10.30
CA HIS A 247 8.17 -11.88 -10.61
C HIS A 247 6.96 -11.01 -10.95
N LEU A 248 6.76 -9.95 -10.18
CA LEU A 248 5.73 -8.94 -10.39
C LEU A 248 6.38 -7.70 -10.98
N VAL A 249 5.79 -7.15 -12.03
CA VAL A 249 6.15 -5.86 -12.62
C VAL A 249 4.89 -5.05 -12.79
N ALA A 250 4.80 -3.87 -12.19
CA ALA A 250 3.71 -2.93 -12.40
C ALA A 250 4.25 -1.67 -13.07
N ASP A 251 3.62 -1.26 -14.17
CA ASP A 251 4.03 -0.11 -14.95
C ASP A 251 2.80 0.54 -15.61
N ALA A 252 2.57 1.80 -15.28
CA ALA A 252 1.39 2.56 -15.69
C ALA A 252 0.10 1.75 -15.54
N ASP A 253 -0.60 1.51 -16.66
CA ASP A 253 -1.91 0.88 -16.71
C ASP A 253 -1.84 -0.67 -16.70
N GLN A 254 -0.64 -1.26 -16.76
CA GLN A 254 -0.47 -2.71 -16.82
C GLN A 254 0.31 -3.24 -15.60
N THR A 255 -0.08 -4.44 -15.16
CA THR A 255 0.72 -5.24 -14.24
C THR A 255 0.93 -6.62 -14.83
N LYS A 256 2.15 -7.11 -14.79
CA LYS A 256 2.53 -8.45 -15.21
C LYS A 256 2.97 -9.25 -14.00
N LEU A 257 2.37 -10.41 -13.80
CA LEU A 257 2.81 -11.37 -12.80
C LEU A 257 3.27 -12.64 -13.53
N CYS A 258 4.56 -12.92 -13.49
CA CYS A 258 5.14 -14.16 -13.99
C CYS A 258 5.28 -15.15 -12.84
N VAL A 259 4.82 -16.38 -13.01
CA VAL A 259 4.91 -17.45 -12.01
C VAL A 259 5.53 -18.70 -12.61
N ARG A 260 6.62 -19.17 -12.01
CA ARG A 260 7.27 -20.43 -12.32
C ARG A 260 6.40 -21.61 -11.89
N LEU A 261 6.17 -22.50 -12.83
CA LEU A 261 5.40 -23.73 -12.64
C LEU A 261 6.34 -24.87 -12.24
N TYR A 262 5.84 -25.76 -11.39
CA TYR A 262 6.52 -27.02 -11.07
C TYR A 262 5.96 -28.13 -11.96
N THR A 263 6.82 -28.82 -12.71
CA THR A 263 6.44 -30.00 -13.50
C THR A 263 7.12 -31.23 -12.91
N GLY A 264 6.33 -32.22 -12.51
CA GLY A 264 6.86 -33.45 -11.93
C GLY A 264 5.92 -34.05 -10.90
N GLU A 265 6.45 -34.91 -10.04
CA GLU A 265 5.68 -35.58 -9.00
C GLU A 265 5.59 -34.74 -7.71
N LEU A 266 4.39 -34.60 -7.16
CA LEU A 266 4.12 -34.09 -5.81
C LEU A 266 3.20 -35.02 -5.02
N LYS A 267 3.12 -34.81 -3.70
CA LYS A 267 2.33 -35.64 -2.77
C LYS A 267 1.11 -34.89 -2.27
N TYR A 268 -0.06 -35.53 -2.37
CA TYR A 268 -1.27 -35.11 -1.66
C TYR A 268 -1.39 -35.88 -0.35
N PHE A 269 -1.20 -35.20 0.77
CA PHE A 269 -1.24 -35.83 2.10
C PHE A 269 -2.68 -35.97 2.58
N LEU A 270 -3.12 -37.21 2.80
CA LEU A 270 -4.49 -37.54 3.16
C LEU A 270 -4.76 -37.21 4.65
N PRO A 271 -5.83 -36.47 4.97
CA PRO A 271 -6.10 -36.06 6.35
C PRO A 271 -6.49 -37.25 7.26
N ASP A 272 -7.13 -38.28 6.70
CA ASP A 272 -7.57 -39.47 7.45
C ASP A 272 -6.48 -40.55 7.56
N TYR A 273 -5.26 -40.16 7.91
CA TYR A 273 -4.12 -41.09 7.95
C TYR A 273 -4.28 -42.25 8.94
N LYS A 274 -5.14 -42.12 9.95
CA LYS A 274 -5.35 -43.14 10.99
C LYS A 274 -5.98 -44.42 10.43
N ASN A 275 -6.75 -44.29 9.34
CA ASN A 275 -7.39 -45.40 8.65
C ASN A 275 -6.52 -46.02 7.55
N TYR A 276 -5.24 -45.65 7.47
CA TYR A 276 -4.30 -46.14 6.46
C TYR A 276 -3.13 -46.91 7.07
N TRP A 277 -2.54 -47.78 6.25
CA TRP A 277 -1.24 -48.40 6.46
C TRP A 277 -0.27 -47.90 5.39
N TYR A 278 1.00 -47.76 5.76
CA TYR A 278 2.07 -47.37 4.86
C TYR A 278 2.94 -48.57 4.55
N LEU A 279 3.21 -48.81 3.28
CA LEU A 279 4.09 -49.85 2.77
C LEU A 279 5.45 -49.22 2.43
N PRO A 280 6.52 -49.43 3.22
CA PRO A 280 7.77 -48.72 3.05
C PRO A 280 8.57 -49.10 1.79
N GLU A 281 8.44 -50.34 1.32
CA GLU A 281 9.15 -50.82 0.13
C GLU A 281 8.55 -50.22 -1.15
N GLU A 282 7.22 -50.06 -1.17
CA GLU A 282 6.47 -49.53 -2.30
C GLU A 282 6.23 -48.01 -2.23
N ASP A 283 6.59 -47.37 -1.11
CA ASP A 283 6.32 -45.95 -0.83
C ASP A 283 4.85 -45.57 -1.07
N LEU A 284 3.94 -46.38 -0.52
CA LEU A 284 2.51 -46.33 -0.79
C LEU A 284 1.67 -46.38 0.49
N ALA A 285 0.67 -45.50 0.58
CA ALA A 285 -0.37 -45.55 1.60
C ALA A 285 -1.59 -46.33 1.08
N ILE A 286 -2.11 -47.27 1.88
CA ILE A 286 -3.26 -48.10 1.55
C ILE A 286 -4.34 -48.05 2.65
N PRO A 287 -5.63 -48.03 2.32
CA PRO A 287 -6.71 -48.12 3.29
C PRO A 287 -6.62 -49.39 4.15
N SER A 288 -7.03 -49.30 5.41
CA SER A 288 -7.00 -50.43 6.36
C SER A 288 -7.80 -51.64 5.90
N SER A 289 -8.88 -51.44 5.15
CA SER A 289 -9.68 -52.52 4.55
C SER A 289 -8.84 -53.41 3.62
N LEU A 290 -8.01 -52.78 2.78
CA LEU A 290 -7.14 -53.46 1.79
C LEU A 290 -5.86 -54.01 2.42
N ALA A 291 -5.44 -53.50 3.58
CA ALA A 291 -4.23 -53.94 4.26
C ALA A 291 -4.36 -55.29 4.98
N THR A 292 -5.56 -55.87 5.08
CA THR A 292 -5.83 -57.10 5.85
C THR A 292 -5.01 -58.29 5.37
N SER A 293 -4.83 -58.43 4.06
CA SER A 293 -4.11 -59.53 3.40
C SER A 293 -2.58 -59.35 3.37
N ILE A 294 -2.05 -58.20 3.80
CA ILE A 294 -0.62 -57.89 3.71
C ILE A 294 0.09 -58.29 5.01
N PRO A 295 1.24 -58.99 4.95
CA PRO A 295 2.03 -59.37 6.14
C PRO A 295 2.38 -58.17 7.03
N LYS A 296 2.44 -58.39 8.36
CA LYS A 296 2.70 -57.30 9.33
C LYS A 296 4.09 -56.70 9.17
N GLU A 297 5.06 -57.49 8.71
CA GLU A 297 6.46 -57.11 8.52
C GLU A 297 6.62 -56.10 7.38
N ARG A 298 5.71 -56.14 6.39
CA ARG A 298 5.73 -55.30 5.19
C ARG A 298 4.94 -54.00 5.33
N LYS A 299 4.20 -53.80 6.43
CA LYS A 299 3.34 -52.64 6.63
C LYS A 299 3.58 -51.95 7.96
N LYS A 300 3.57 -50.62 7.96
CA LYS A 300 3.63 -49.77 9.15
C LYS A 300 2.33 -48.98 9.27
N LYS A 301 1.92 -48.59 10.49
CA LYS A 301 0.81 -47.66 10.64
C LYS A 301 1.15 -46.35 9.92
N ALA A 302 0.24 -45.85 9.09
CA ALA A 302 0.48 -44.61 8.38
C ALA A 302 0.54 -43.45 9.38
N THR A 303 1.40 -42.48 9.08
CA THR A 303 1.50 -41.22 9.81
C THR A 303 1.03 -40.10 8.89
N ALA A 304 0.78 -38.91 9.42
CA ALA A 304 0.45 -37.76 8.57
C ALA A 304 1.54 -37.48 7.51
N GLY A 305 2.81 -37.82 7.81
CA GLY A 305 3.93 -37.68 6.88
C GLY A 305 4.11 -38.81 5.87
N THR A 306 3.41 -39.93 6.03
CA THR A 306 3.55 -41.12 5.16
C THR A 306 2.23 -41.55 4.53
N CYS A 307 1.13 -40.85 4.82
CA CYS A 307 -0.18 -41.08 4.23
C CYS A 307 -0.39 -40.09 3.08
N TYR A 308 -0.04 -40.47 1.86
CA TYR A 308 -0.19 -39.62 0.70
C TYR A 308 -0.42 -40.39 -0.60
N GLU A 309 -0.97 -39.67 -1.57
CA GLU A 309 -1.03 -40.07 -2.97
C GLU A 309 -0.03 -39.25 -3.77
N LYS A 310 0.69 -39.90 -4.69
CA LYS A 310 1.61 -39.24 -5.61
C LYS A 310 0.86 -38.83 -6.87
N LYS A 311 1.14 -37.63 -7.38
CA LYS A 311 0.57 -37.14 -8.64
C LYS A 311 1.65 -36.45 -9.46
N ASN A 312 1.80 -36.89 -10.71
CA ASN A 312 2.65 -36.24 -11.70
C ASN A 312 1.79 -35.32 -12.59
N ALA A 313 2.06 -34.03 -12.55
CA ALA A 313 1.32 -33.00 -13.30
C ALA A 313 2.13 -31.70 -13.42
N ILE A 314 1.51 -30.66 -13.96
CA ILE A 314 2.00 -29.27 -13.89
C ILE A 314 1.27 -28.59 -12.74
N PHE A 315 2.02 -27.92 -11.88
CA PHE A 315 1.53 -27.36 -10.64
C PHE A 315 1.88 -25.88 -10.51
N ILE A 316 0.95 -25.12 -9.93
CA ILE A 316 1.09 -23.69 -9.61
C ILE A 316 1.37 -23.55 -8.11
N PRO A 317 2.40 -22.77 -7.70
CA PRO A 317 2.71 -22.58 -6.29
C PRO A 317 1.64 -21.73 -5.58
N GLN A 318 1.32 -22.10 -4.34
CA GLN A 318 0.47 -21.34 -3.44
C GLN A 318 1.07 -21.29 -2.02
N TYR A 319 1.02 -20.11 -1.40
CA TYR A 319 1.60 -19.80 -0.08
C TYR A 319 0.55 -19.83 1.05
N GLN A 320 -0.71 -20.01 0.66
CA GLN A 320 -1.90 -20.28 1.46
C GLN A 320 -2.76 -21.23 0.64
N GLU A 321 -3.59 -22.05 1.29
CA GLU A 321 -4.42 -23.04 0.60
C GLU A 321 -5.67 -22.37 0.01
N ILE A 322 -5.50 -21.74 -1.16
CA ILE A 322 -6.60 -21.11 -1.92
C ILE A 322 -7.27 -22.11 -2.87
N GLN A 323 -6.55 -23.15 -3.29
CA GLN A 323 -7.04 -24.20 -4.16
C GLN A 323 -6.74 -25.57 -3.57
N LYS A 324 -7.66 -26.50 -3.80
CA LYS A 324 -7.59 -27.90 -3.36
C LYS A 324 -7.65 -28.83 -4.58
N PRO A 325 -7.01 -30.01 -4.53
CA PRO A 325 -6.16 -30.49 -3.45
C PRO A 325 -4.80 -29.77 -3.38
N ALA A 326 -4.24 -29.64 -2.17
CA ALA A 326 -2.95 -29.00 -1.94
C ALA A 326 -1.82 -30.03 -1.89
N PHE A 327 -0.97 -30.02 -2.92
CA PHE A 327 0.18 -30.90 -3.08
C PHE A 327 1.44 -30.30 -2.48
N ARG A 328 2.32 -31.13 -1.93
CA ARG A 328 3.58 -30.71 -1.28
C ARG A 328 4.69 -31.73 -1.60
N HIS A 329 5.96 -31.34 -1.44
CA HIS A 329 7.05 -32.32 -1.50
C HIS A 329 7.11 -33.13 -0.20
N MET A 330 7.01 -32.44 0.93
CA MET A 330 7.02 -33.00 2.27
C MET A 330 5.83 -32.48 3.08
N PHE A 331 5.37 -33.29 4.03
CA PHE A 331 4.19 -32.98 4.84
C PHE A 331 4.29 -31.64 5.60
N LYS A 332 5.49 -31.27 6.03
CA LYS A 332 5.75 -30.05 6.82
C LYS A 332 5.99 -28.80 5.96
N ASP A 333 5.96 -28.92 4.63
CA ASP A 333 6.21 -27.78 3.76
C ASP A 333 5.10 -26.73 3.90
N LYS A 334 5.52 -25.47 4.11
CA LYS A 334 4.61 -24.33 4.18
C LYS A 334 4.10 -23.93 2.80
N LYS A 335 4.98 -24.00 1.80
CA LYS A 335 4.63 -23.84 0.39
C LYS A 335 3.93 -25.10 -0.09
N SER A 336 2.82 -24.92 -0.77
CA SER A 336 2.09 -26.01 -1.41
C SER A 336 1.82 -25.65 -2.86
N TYR A 337 1.20 -26.55 -3.59
CA TYR A 337 0.88 -26.34 -4.99
C TYR A 337 -0.51 -26.89 -5.29
N PHE A 338 -1.17 -26.36 -6.30
CA PHE A 338 -2.37 -26.96 -6.90
C PHE A 338 -2.11 -27.24 -8.37
N GLU A 339 -2.84 -28.18 -8.93
CA GLU A 339 -2.68 -28.59 -10.33
C GLU A 339 -3.19 -27.50 -11.28
N LEU A 340 -2.42 -27.22 -12.34
CA LEU A 340 -2.86 -26.37 -13.44
C LEU A 340 -3.95 -27.11 -14.23
N SER A 341 -5.21 -26.80 -13.93
CA SER A 341 -6.39 -27.43 -14.55
C SER A 341 -7.02 -26.55 -15.62
N GLU A 342 -7.79 -27.16 -16.53
CA GLU A 342 -8.59 -26.43 -17.54
C GLU A 342 -9.59 -25.46 -16.89
N ASN A 343 -10.16 -25.83 -15.73
CA ASN A 343 -11.06 -24.96 -14.96
C ASN A 343 -10.36 -23.67 -14.51
N PHE A 344 -9.12 -23.78 -14.05
CA PHE A 344 -8.33 -22.60 -13.66
C PHE A 344 -7.99 -21.73 -14.88
N ILE A 345 -7.61 -22.34 -16.00
CA ILE A 345 -7.29 -21.64 -17.24
C ILE A 345 -8.53 -20.94 -17.82
N GLY A 346 -9.72 -21.51 -17.64
CA GLY A 346 -10.98 -20.98 -18.15
C GLY A 346 -11.66 -19.92 -17.26
N SER A 347 -11.32 -19.81 -15.98
CA SER A 347 -11.97 -18.87 -15.04
C SER A 347 -11.10 -17.66 -14.71
N LYS A 348 -11.55 -16.48 -15.14
CA LYS A 348 -10.92 -15.20 -14.77
C LYS A 348 -11.05 -14.91 -13.27
N GLU A 349 -12.09 -15.41 -12.62
CA GLU A 349 -12.31 -15.27 -11.19
C GLU A 349 -11.24 -16.02 -10.41
N MET A 350 -10.97 -17.29 -10.76
CA MET A 350 -9.90 -18.07 -10.14
C MET A 350 -8.51 -17.47 -10.40
N GLN A 351 -8.28 -16.93 -11.60
CA GLN A 351 -7.04 -16.24 -11.94
C GLN A 351 -6.86 -14.97 -11.12
N LYS A 352 -7.92 -14.18 -10.94
CA LYS A 352 -7.90 -12.97 -10.10
C LYS A 352 -7.66 -13.33 -8.63
N GLU A 353 -8.34 -14.36 -8.12
CA GLU A 353 -8.12 -14.87 -6.76
C GLU A 353 -6.66 -15.29 -6.55
N TYR A 354 -6.07 -15.98 -7.54
CA TYR A 354 -4.66 -16.36 -7.51
C TYR A 354 -3.71 -15.15 -7.51
N CYS A 355 -3.95 -14.15 -8.38
CA CYS A 355 -3.15 -12.92 -8.39
C CYS A 355 -3.24 -12.20 -7.04
N MET A 356 -4.45 -12.08 -6.47
CA MET A 356 -4.65 -11.50 -5.13
C MET A 356 -3.92 -12.27 -4.04
N HIS A 357 -3.87 -13.60 -4.13
CA HIS A 357 -3.11 -14.44 -3.21
C HIS A 357 -1.61 -14.11 -3.24
N VAL A 358 -1.02 -13.92 -4.44
CA VAL A 358 0.39 -13.54 -4.58
C VAL A 358 0.65 -12.12 -4.08
N LEU A 359 -0.18 -11.14 -4.44
CA LEU A 359 -0.06 -9.75 -3.95
C LEU A 359 -0.14 -9.67 -2.42
N ASN A 360 -1.08 -10.40 -1.80
CA ASN A 360 -1.19 -10.48 -0.35
C ASN A 360 0.05 -11.13 0.29
N PHE A 361 0.64 -12.14 -0.35
CA PHE A 361 1.87 -12.75 0.13
C PHE A 361 3.04 -11.75 0.10
N ILE A 362 3.18 -10.98 -0.98
CA ILE A 362 4.17 -9.90 -1.11
C ILE A 362 4.03 -8.89 0.04
N CYS A 363 2.83 -8.36 0.29
CA CYS A 363 2.59 -7.43 1.41
C CYS A 363 2.94 -8.00 2.78
N ARG A 364 2.57 -9.25 3.06
CA ARG A 364 2.85 -9.88 4.36
C ARG A 364 4.34 -10.12 4.58
N LYS A 365 5.07 -10.43 3.51
CA LYS A 365 6.51 -10.70 3.55
C LYS A 365 7.37 -9.43 3.46
N LYS A 366 6.80 -8.31 2.99
CA LYS A 366 7.51 -7.04 2.73
C LYS A 366 8.72 -7.26 1.82
N LEU A 367 8.47 -7.92 0.68
CA LEU A 367 9.49 -8.40 -0.26
C LEU A 367 10.19 -7.29 -1.03
#